data_AF-A0A519M0C7-F1
#
_entry.id   AF-A0A519M0C7-F1
#
_cell.length_a   1.000
_cell.length_b   1.000
_cell.length_c   1.000
_cell.angle_alpha   90.00
_cell.angle_beta   90.00
_cell.angle_gamma   90.00
#
_symmetry.space_group_name_H-M   'P 1'
#
loop_
_entity.id
_entity.type
_entity.pdbx_description
1 polymer ?
#
loop_
_entity_poly.entity_id
_entity_poly.type
_entity_poly.pdbx_seq_one_letter_code
_entity_poly.pdbx_strand_id
1 'polypeptide(L)'
;MADKINQLKSKIETEESTKHAFVLPFIHVLGYDAFNPLEVVPEFTADLGLKKGEKVDYAIFQNGEPIIIVECKSWKEKLTVHNSQLFRYFHVTKTRFALLTNGINYQFFTDLDAQNKMDEKPFLEFDITNLKENTINEITKFHKSNFNVDNIVSNASSLKYIKEIKKQFNAELENPSNDFTKLFANKVYAGRLTEKVVDEFKDLVQRSVSQYINDRINDRLNAALTKETIKQQDEEILPVEDENKVITTEEELEGYRIIVAILRRKIPIKRIVHRDTQSYFGILLDDNNRKPLCRLHLNGGKKYISLFNDNKNETKTAISSIDEIYQFEKELLDTVDIYESAIQV
;
A
#
# COMPACT_ATOMS: atom_id res chain seq x y z
N MET A 1 -13.56 4.11 -14.24
CA MET A 1 -14.20 5.40 -13.89
C MET A 1 -13.43 6.61 -14.39
N ALA A 2 -12.11 6.68 -14.16
CA ALA A 2 -11.27 7.80 -14.59
C ALA A 2 -11.44 8.16 -16.09
N ASP A 3 -11.43 7.17 -16.97
CA ASP A 3 -11.62 7.39 -18.42
C ASP A 3 -12.96 8.06 -18.75
N LYS A 4 -14.04 7.60 -18.09
CA LYS A 4 -15.38 8.19 -18.24
C LYS A 4 -15.39 9.66 -17.83
N ILE A 5 -14.75 9.99 -16.71
CA ILE A 5 -14.64 11.38 -16.24
C ILE A 5 -13.87 12.24 -17.25
N ASN A 6 -12.73 11.75 -17.73
CA ASN A 6 -11.90 12.49 -18.68
C ASN A 6 -12.61 12.73 -20.02
N GLN A 7 -13.41 11.78 -20.49
CA GLN A 7 -14.18 11.90 -21.74
C GLN A 7 -15.42 12.79 -21.61
N LEU A 8 -16.09 12.78 -20.44
CA LEU A 8 -17.41 13.39 -20.28
C LEU A 8 -17.40 14.72 -19.53
N LYS A 9 -16.39 15.04 -18.69
CA LYS A 9 -16.44 16.22 -17.81
C LYS A 9 -16.72 17.52 -18.56
N SER A 10 -16.11 17.72 -19.73
CA SER A 10 -16.33 18.92 -20.55
C SER A 10 -17.75 19.05 -21.13
N LYS A 11 -18.55 17.99 -21.10
CA LYS A 11 -19.96 17.96 -21.54
C LYS A 11 -20.95 18.08 -20.37
N ILE A 12 -20.45 18.07 -19.13
CA ILE A 12 -21.27 18.17 -17.91
C ILE A 12 -21.28 19.63 -17.45
N GLU A 13 -22.46 20.23 -17.39
CA GLU A 13 -22.60 21.66 -17.08
C GLU A 13 -23.17 21.92 -15.68
N THR A 14 -24.03 21.03 -15.17
CA THR A 14 -24.75 21.22 -13.91
C THR A 14 -24.21 20.33 -12.79
N GLU A 15 -24.43 20.76 -11.54
CA GLU A 15 -24.19 19.92 -10.36
C GLU A 15 -24.99 18.61 -10.44
N GLU A 16 -26.25 18.68 -10.86
CA GLU A 16 -27.10 17.49 -11.00
C GLU A 16 -26.56 16.47 -12.02
N SER A 17 -26.03 16.97 -13.13
CA SER A 17 -25.35 16.14 -14.12
C SER A 17 -24.05 15.54 -13.56
N THR A 18 -23.34 16.27 -12.69
CA THR A 18 -22.13 15.77 -11.99
C THR A 18 -22.49 14.62 -11.05
N LYS A 19 -23.56 14.78 -10.26
CA LYS A 19 -24.08 13.74 -9.35
C LYS A 19 -24.37 12.45 -10.11
N HIS A 20 -25.15 12.54 -11.19
CA HIS A 20 -25.53 11.39 -11.99
C HIS A 20 -24.36 10.76 -12.77
N ALA A 21 -23.53 11.58 -13.40
CA ALA A 21 -22.49 11.07 -14.30
C ALA A 21 -21.29 10.48 -13.55
N PHE A 22 -20.96 11.03 -12.37
CA PHE A 22 -19.71 10.75 -11.66
C PHE A 22 -19.91 10.25 -10.23
N VAL A 23 -20.77 10.88 -9.42
CA VAL A 23 -20.93 10.52 -7.99
C VAL A 23 -21.72 9.23 -7.79
N LEU A 24 -22.90 9.09 -8.41
CA LEU A 24 -23.70 7.86 -8.32
C LEU A 24 -22.93 6.61 -8.79
N PRO A 25 -22.18 6.65 -9.91
CA PRO A 25 -21.30 5.54 -10.28
C PRO A 25 -20.25 5.21 -9.22
N PHE A 26 -19.72 6.19 -8.48
CA PHE A 26 -18.78 5.92 -7.39
C PHE A 26 -19.48 5.20 -6.23
N ILE A 27 -20.66 5.66 -5.82
CA ILE A 27 -21.48 4.98 -4.81
C ILE A 27 -21.78 3.54 -5.21
N HIS A 28 -22.10 3.32 -6.49
CA HIS A 28 -22.30 1.97 -7.04
C HIS A 28 -21.02 1.12 -7.00
N VAL A 29 -19.86 1.68 -7.29
CA VAL A 29 -18.55 1.00 -7.17
C VAL A 29 -18.23 0.64 -5.72
N LEU A 30 -18.71 1.41 -4.74
CA LEU A 30 -18.64 1.03 -3.32
C LEU A 30 -19.61 -0.12 -2.96
N GLY A 31 -20.38 -0.64 -3.91
CA GLY A 31 -21.26 -1.80 -3.73
C GLY A 31 -22.64 -1.45 -3.18
N TYR A 32 -22.99 -0.17 -3.07
CA TYR A 32 -24.32 0.27 -2.66
C TYR A 32 -25.23 0.46 -3.88
N ASP A 33 -26.49 0.04 -3.77
CA ASP A 33 -27.44 0.16 -4.86
C ASP A 33 -28.05 1.57 -4.93
N ALA A 34 -27.57 2.37 -5.90
CA ALA A 34 -28.08 3.70 -6.19
C ALA A 34 -29.56 3.74 -6.64
N PHE A 35 -30.13 2.60 -7.04
CA PHE A 35 -31.54 2.49 -7.43
C PHE A 35 -32.44 2.00 -6.30
N ASN A 36 -31.87 1.58 -5.18
CA ASN A 36 -32.62 1.22 -3.99
C ASN A 36 -32.77 2.44 -3.07
N PRO A 37 -33.96 3.07 -3.01
CA PRO A 37 -34.17 4.28 -2.22
C PRO A 37 -34.16 4.04 -0.71
N LEU A 38 -34.00 2.79 -0.25
CA LEU A 38 -33.78 2.45 1.15
C LEU A 38 -32.29 2.28 1.50
N GLU A 39 -31.43 2.20 0.49
CA GLU A 39 -29.98 2.05 0.65
C GLU A 39 -29.25 3.33 0.26
N VAL A 40 -29.58 3.94 -0.87
CA VAL A 40 -29.06 5.25 -1.27
C VAL A 40 -30.22 6.22 -1.35
N VAL A 41 -30.38 7.02 -0.30
CA VAL A 41 -31.51 7.95 -0.14
C VAL A 41 -31.09 9.31 -0.71
N PRO A 42 -31.68 9.78 -1.83
CA PRO A 42 -31.43 11.12 -2.35
C PRO A 42 -32.12 12.18 -1.49
N GLU A 43 -31.59 13.41 -1.52
CA GLU A 43 -32.20 14.58 -0.87
C GLU A 43 -32.53 14.34 0.62
N PHE A 44 -31.64 13.64 1.32
CA PHE A 44 -31.89 13.17 2.68
C PHE A 44 -31.99 14.34 3.67
N THR A 45 -33.03 14.29 4.50
CA THR A 45 -33.32 15.26 5.55
C THR A 45 -33.27 14.57 6.91
N ALA A 46 -32.69 15.25 7.89
CA ALA A 46 -32.61 14.81 9.28
C ALA A 46 -33.34 15.89 10.09
N ASP A 47 -34.38 15.49 10.81
CA ASP A 47 -35.32 16.41 11.47
C ASP A 47 -34.61 17.41 12.41
N LEU A 48 -34.32 18.59 11.87
CA LEU A 48 -33.85 19.75 12.60
C LEU A 48 -34.90 20.86 12.47
N GLY A 49 -35.67 21.08 13.53
CA GLY A 49 -36.64 22.19 13.64
C GLY A 49 -36.02 23.60 13.63
N LEU A 50 -34.76 23.75 13.18
CA LEU A 50 -34.02 25.02 13.18
C LEU A 50 -34.02 25.74 11.81
N LYS A 51 -34.12 25.02 10.69
CA LYS A 51 -34.35 25.59 9.35
C LYS A 51 -35.09 24.62 8.43
N LYS A 52 -36.25 25.04 7.93
CA LYS A 52 -37.07 24.28 6.98
C LYS A 52 -36.33 24.23 5.62
N GLY A 53 -35.96 23.04 5.14
CA GLY A 53 -35.58 22.80 3.74
C GLY A 53 -34.08 22.67 3.40
N GLU A 54 -33.18 22.58 4.38
CA GLU A 54 -31.81 22.11 4.07
C GLU A 54 -31.82 20.59 3.90
N LYS A 55 -30.95 20.01 3.06
CA LYS A 55 -30.88 18.57 2.76
C LYS A 55 -29.52 18.20 2.20
N VAL A 56 -28.98 17.04 2.56
CA VAL A 56 -27.78 16.51 1.89
C VAL A 56 -28.18 15.78 0.62
N ASP A 57 -27.28 15.72 -0.36
CA ASP A 57 -27.61 15.17 -1.68
C ASP A 57 -27.90 13.69 -1.65
N TYR A 58 -27.10 12.92 -0.90
CA TYR A 58 -27.34 11.51 -0.67
C TYR A 58 -27.04 11.11 0.78
N ALA A 59 -27.74 10.09 1.27
CA ALA A 59 -27.34 9.36 2.46
C ALA A 59 -27.32 7.86 2.13
N ILE A 60 -26.22 7.20 2.50
CA ILE A 60 -26.05 5.75 2.35
C ILE A 60 -26.47 5.10 3.66
N PHE A 61 -27.34 4.10 3.55
CA PHE A 61 -27.93 3.37 4.65
C PHE A 61 -27.43 1.93 4.69
N GLN A 62 -27.21 1.44 5.90
CA GLN A 62 -26.97 0.02 6.15
C GLN A 62 -27.72 -0.37 7.42
N ASN A 63 -28.46 -1.49 7.36
CA ASN A 63 -29.29 -1.97 8.47
C ASN A 63 -30.30 -0.93 9.00
N GLY A 64 -30.81 -0.06 8.13
CA GLY A 64 -31.81 0.96 8.48
C GLY A 64 -31.24 2.22 9.14
N GLU A 65 -29.92 2.32 9.31
CA GLU A 65 -29.26 3.53 9.85
C GLU A 65 -28.36 4.19 8.78
N PRO A 66 -28.27 5.54 8.78
CA PRO A 66 -27.36 6.25 7.87
C PRO A 66 -25.91 6.04 8.30
N ILE A 67 -25.10 5.51 7.40
CA ILE A 67 -23.68 5.23 7.63
C ILE A 67 -22.73 6.24 6.99
N ILE A 68 -23.17 6.92 5.92
CA ILE A 68 -22.42 7.97 5.23
C ILE A 68 -23.40 9.01 4.71
N ILE A 69 -23.15 10.29 4.98
CA ILE A 69 -23.86 11.41 4.32
C ILE A 69 -22.98 12.03 3.24
N VAL A 70 -23.56 12.39 2.10
CA VAL A 70 -22.83 12.83 0.91
C VAL A 70 -23.36 14.19 0.45
N GLU A 71 -22.45 15.15 0.34
CA GLU A 71 -22.68 16.45 -0.29
C GLU A 71 -21.87 16.51 -1.58
N CYS A 72 -22.54 16.92 -2.65
CA CYS A 72 -21.97 17.02 -3.97
C CYS A 72 -21.81 18.50 -4.37
N LYS A 73 -20.89 18.74 -5.29
CA LYS A 73 -20.67 20.03 -5.95
C LYS A 73 -20.51 19.80 -7.45
N SER A 74 -20.62 20.86 -8.24
CA SER A 74 -20.26 20.78 -9.66
C SER A 74 -18.79 20.39 -9.81
N TRP A 75 -18.45 19.56 -10.82
CA TRP A 75 -17.06 19.18 -11.09
C TRP A 75 -16.13 20.39 -11.35
N LYS A 76 -16.71 21.53 -11.75
CA LYS A 76 -16.01 22.80 -11.98
C LYS A 76 -15.63 23.52 -10.68
N GLU A 77 -16.24 23.14 -9.56
CA GLU A 77 -16.04 23.79 -8.26
C GLU A 77 -14.94 23.12 -7.45
N LYS A 78 -14.20 23.94 -6.71
CA LYS A 78 -13.26 23.47 -5.69
C LYS A 78 -14.02 23.13 -4.42
N LEU A 79 -13.68 21.99 -3.83
CA LEU A 79 -14.28 21.55 -2.56
C LEU A 79 -13.86 22.49 -1.43
N THR A 80 -14.84 23.05 -0.72
CA THR A 80 -14.63 23.89 0.46
C THR A 80 -15.62 23.52 1.56
N VAL A 81 -15.13 23.42 2.79
CA VAL A 81 -15.88 22.87 3.93
C VAL A 81 -16.62 23.97 4.70
N HIS A 82 -16.14 25.22 4.63
CA HIS A 82 -16.59 26.37 5.42
C HIS A 82 -18.09 26.74 5.30
N ASN A 83 -18.80 26.25 4.27
CA ASN A 83 -20.24 26.46 4.08
C ASN A 83 -21.00 25.14 3.85
N SER A 84 -20.41 23.99 4.19
CA SER A 84 -21.01 22.68 3.89
C SER A 84 -22.23 22.40 4.77
N GLN A 85 -23.29 21.88 4.14
CA GLN A 85 -24.47 21.37 4.85
C GLN A 85 -24.08 20.18 5.76
N LEU A 86 -23.01 19.48 5.39
CA LEU A 86 -22.44 18.35 6.13
C LEU A 86 -22.26 18.64 7.62
N PHE A 87 -21.73 19.79 8.05
CA PHE A 87 -21.55 20.05 9.48
C PHE A 87 -22.84 19.99 10.29
N ARG A 88 -23.92 20.59 9.77
CA ARG A 88 -25.20 20.65 10.47
C ARG A 88 -25.85 19.27 10.51
N TYR A 89 -25.74 18.53 9.41
CA TYR A 89 -26.28 17.19 9.25
C TYR A 89 -25.53 16.12 10.04
N PHE A 90 -24.20 16.20 10.07
CA PHE A 90 -23.36 15.26 10.82
C PHE A 90 -23.72 15.29 12.30
N HIS A 91 -24.04 16.46 12.86
CA HIS A 91 -24.36 16.58 14.28
C HIS A 91 -25.66 15.88 14.69
N VAL A 92 -26.64 15.81 13.78
CA VAL A 92 -27.99 15.31 14.08
C VAL A 92 -28.29 13.94 13.51
N THR A 93 -27.46 13.49 12.58
CA THR A 93 -27.49 12.13 12.09
C THR A 93 -26.59 11.26 12.97
N LYS A 94 -26.94 9.98 13.11
CA LYS A 94 -26.10 9.01 13.83
C LYS A 94 -24.90 8.52 12.99
N THR A 95 -24.68 9.13 11.82
CA THR A 95 -23.57 8.75 10.94
C THR A 95 -22.23 9.08 11.59
N ARG A 96 -21.24 8.25 11.31
CA ARG A 96 -19.84 8.49 11.70
C ARG A 96 -19.00 9.04 10.54
N PHE A 97 -19.56 9.09 9.33
CA PHE A 97 -18.83 9.52 8.14
C PHE A 97 -19.63 10.50 7.29
N ALA A 98 -18.90 11.44 6.69
CA ALA A 98 -19.39 12.35 5.67
C ALA A 98 -18.45 12.39 4.47
N LEU A 99 -19.01 12.61 3.29
CA LEU A 99 -18.31 12.72 2.03
C LEU A 99 -18.67 14.04 1.35
N LEU A 100 -17.65 14.86 1.07
CA LEU A 100 -17.77 16.02 0.18
C LEU A 100 -17.08 15.67 -1.14
N THR A 101 -17.77 15.81 -2.28
CA THR A 101 -17.21 15.46 -3.58
C THR A 101 -17.74 16.32 -4.72
N ASN A 102 -16.94 16.48 -5.78
CA ASN A 102 -17.36 17.07 -7.05
C ASN A 102 -17.33 16.03 -8.19
N GLY A 103 -17.34 14.74 -7.83
CA GLY A 103 -17.23 13.61 -8.74
C GLY A 103 -15.80 13.27 -9.17
N ILE A 104 -14.85 14.19 -9.00
CA ILE A 104 -13.42 13.99 -9.33
C ILE A 104 -12.58 13.90 -8.06
N ASN A 105 -12.73 14.90 -7.19
CA ASN A 105 -12.10 14.95 -5.88
C ASN A 105 -13.09 14.45 -4.81
N TYR A 106 -12.57 13.71 -3.84
CA TYR A 106 -13.34 13.11 -2.76
C TYR A 106 -12.66 13.44 -1.44
N GLN A 107 -13.44 13.93 -0.47
CA GLN A 107 -12.98 14.28 0.87
C GLN A 107 -13.87 13.58 1.90
N PHE A 108 -13.30 12.61 2.61
CA PHE A 108 -13.98 11.88 3.68
C PHE A 108 -13.68 12.50 5.03
N PHE A 109 -14.73 12.68 5.82
CA PHE A 109 -14.71 13.25 7.16
C PHE A 109 -15.30 12.28 8.17
N THR A 110 -14.87 12.42 9.41
CA THR A 110 -15.29 11.64 10.58
C THR A 110 -15.29 12.58 11.79
N ASP A 111 -15.64 12.08 12.96
CA ASP A 111 -15.70 12.79 14.24
C ASP A 111 -14.61 12.33 15.23
N LEU A 112 -13.35 12.39 14.82
CA LEU A 112 -12.24 11.95 15.68
C LEU A 112 -11.98 12.93 16.83
N ASP A 113 -12.20 14.22 16.60
CA ASP A 113 -11.90 15.26 17.59
C ASP A 113 -12.98 15.35 18.67
N ALA A 114 -14.25 15.22 18.28
CA ALA A 114 -15.38 15.23 19.20
C ALA A 114 -16.54 14.41 18.64
N GLN A 115 -17.06 13.47 19.43
CA GLN A 115 -18.14 12.58 19.03
C GLN A 115 -19.34 13.35 18.47
N ASN A 116 -19.90 12.89 17.34
CA ASN A 116 -21.01 13.51 16.62
C ASN A 116 -20.74 14.98 16.21
N LYS A 117 -19.47 15.34 16.04
CA LYS A 117 -19.05 16.61 15.46
C LYS A 117 -18.02 16.33 14.38
N MET A 118 -18.39 16.62 13.13
CA MET A 118 -17.50 16.45 12.00
C MET A 118 -16.19 17.24 12.21
N ASP A 119 -15.06 16.58 11.97
CA ASP A 119 -13.74 17.21 11.94
C ASP A 119 -13.69 18.29 10.85
N GLU A 120 -12.94 19.36 11.08
CA GLU A 120 -12.77 20.44 10.09
C GLU A 120 -11.94 20.00 8.86
N LYS A 121 -11.05 19.04 9.07
CA LYS A 121 -10.15 18.51 8.05
C LYS A 121 -10.55 17.08 7.68
N PRO A 122 -10.57 16.74 6.39
CA PRO A 122 -10.80 15.37 5.98
C PRO A 122 -9.59 14.49 6.31
N PHE A 123 -9.87 13.24 6.70
CA PHE A 123 -8.84 12.25 7.02
C PHE A 123 -8.37 11.47 5.79
N LEU A 124 -9.22 11.38 4.75
CA LEU A 124 -8.91 10.76 3.47
C LEU A 124 -9.34 11.72 2.36
N GLU A 125 -8.38 12.04 1.48
CA GLU A 125 -8.62 12.87 0.29
C GLU A 125 -7.97 12.22 -0.92
N PHE A 126 -8.66 12.22 -2.05
CA PHE A 126 -8.11 11.70 -3.30
C PHE A 126 -8.75 12.30 -4.55
N ASP A 127 -8.00 12.21 -5.65
CA ASP A 127 -8.49 12.41 -7.01
C ASP A 127 -8.71 11.04 -7.64
N ILE A 128 -9.96 10.73 -8.03
CA ILE A 128 -10.31 9.43 -8.59
C ILE A 128 -9.66 9.18 -9.96
N THR A 129 -9.17 10.22 -10.63
CA THR A 129 -8.44 10.12 -11.89
C THR A 129 -6.95 9.85 -11.69
N ASN A 130 -6.46 9.96 -10.45
CA ASN A 130 -5.06 9.74 -10.09
C ASN A 130 -4.96 9.07 -8.72
N LEU A 131 -5.30 7.78 -8.69
CA LEU A 131 -5.28 6.98 -7.47
C LEU A 131 -3.91 6.31 -7.27
N LYS A 132 -3.47 6.30 -6.01
CA LYS A 132 -2.35 5.48 -5.56
C LYS A 132 -2.90 4.23 -4.89
N GLU A 133 -2.16 3.14 -4.95
CA GLU A 133 -2.57 1.85 -4.37
C GLU A 133 -2.96 1.94 -2.89
N ASN A 134 -2.17 2.63 -2.07
CA ASN A 134 -2.51 2.86 -0.66
C ASN A 134 -3.87 3.55 -0.48
N THR A 135 -4.21 4.50 -1.37
CA THR A 135 -5.51 5.17 -1.34
C THR A 135 -6.63 4.20 -1.70
N ILE A 136 -6.42 3.30 -2.66
CA ILE A 136 -7.39 2.27 -3.05
C ILE A 136 -7.69 1.35 -1.86
N ASN A 137 -6.66 0.97 -1.09
CA ASN A 137 -6.83 0.15 0.12
C ASN A 137 -7.68 0.86 1.17
N GLU A 138 -7.57 2.19 1.29
CA GLU A 138 -8.41 2.98 2.20
C GLU A 138 -9.86 3.13 1.68
N ILE A 139 -10.04 3.36 0.38
CA ILE A 139 -11.37 3.44 -0.25
C ILE A 139 -12.12 2.10 -0.11
N THR A 140 -11.42 0.97 -0.29
CA THR A 140 -11.99 -0.39 -0.23
C THR A 140 -12.66 -0.70 1.12
N LYS A 141 -12.29 -0.01 2.20
CA LYS A 141 -12.93 -0.17 3.51
C LYS A 141 -14.34 0.40 3.55
N PHE A 142 -14.65 1.37 2.67
CA PHE A 142 -16.00 1.91 2.52
C PHE A 142 -16.89 1.07 1.60
N HIS A 143 -16.33 0.04 0.95
CA HIS A 143 -17.13 -0.90 0.18
C HIS A 143 -18.09 -1.65 1.11
N LYS A 144 -19.33 -1.84 0.67
CA LYS A 144 -20.43 -2.46 1.44
C LYS A 144 -20.05 -3.76 2.15
N SER A 145 -19.23 -4.60 1.51
CA SER A 145 -18.78 -5.89 2.09
C SER A 145 -17.77 -5.75 3.22
N ASN A 146 -17.07 -4.62 3.30
CA ASN A 146 -15.94 -4.40 4.20
C ASN A 146 -16.24 -3.31 5.24
N PHE A 147 -17.40 -2.66 5.14
CA PHE A 147 -17.75 -1.51 5.94
C PHE A 147 -17.79 -1.87 7.42
N ASN A 148 -16.88 -1.27 8.19
CA ASN A 148 -16.80 -1.43 9.63
C ASN A 148 -16.38 -0.10 10.25
N VAL A 149 -17.29 0.49 11.02
CA VAL A 149 -17.11 1.82 11.62
C VAL A 149 -15.85 1.89 12.47
N ASP A 150 -15.65 0.93 13.40
CA ASP A 150 -14.54 0.96 14.35
C ASP A 150 -13.17 0.86 13.64
N ASN A 151 -13.06 -0.02 12.64
CA ASN A 151 -11.86 -0.18 11.84
C ASN A 151 -11.54 1.10 11.06
N ILE A 152 -12.54 1.67 10.37
CA ILE A 152 -12.36 2.88 9.57
C ILE A 152 -11.99 4.07 10.47
N VAL A 153 -12.64 4.24 11.62
CA VAL A 153 -12.31 5.32 12.58
C VAL A 153 -10.89 5.13 13.13
N SER A 154 -10.50 3.92 13.51
CA SER A 154 -9.13 3.65 14.00
C SER A 154 -8.08 3.97 12.93
N ASN A 155 -8.35 3.63 11.67
CA ASN A 155 -7.45 3.95 10.57
C ASN A 155 -7.42 5.46 10.28
N ALA A 156 -8.58 6.12 10.26
CA ALA A 156 -8.72 7.55 10.05
C ALA A 156 -7.87 8.36 11.04
N SER A 157 -7.84 7.95 12.31
CA SER A 157 -6.96 8.54 13.33
C SER A 157 -5.49 8.49 12.90
N SER A 158 -5.03 7.31 12.47
CA SER A 158 -3.64 7.12 12.02
C SER A 158 -3.33 7.95 10.76
N LEU A 159 -4.24 7.98 9.78
CA LEU A 159 -4.06 8.76 8.55
C LEU A 159 -3.98 10.26 8.81
N LYS A 160 -4.82 10.79 9.72
CA LYS A 160 -4.78 12.19 10.15
C LYS A 160 -3.40 12.57 10.68
N TYR A 161 -2.84 11.76 11.59
CA TYR A 161 -1.51 12.01 12.13
C TYR A 161 -0.41 11.83 11.09
N ILE A 162 -0.45 10.79 10.26
CA ILE A 162 0.56 10.57 9.19
C ILE A 162 0.59 11.76 8.23
N LYS A 163 -0.56 12.31 7.86
CA LYS A 163 -0.67 13.48 6.98
C LYS A 163 -0.01 14.72 7.61
N GLU A 164 -0.35 15.03 8.86
CA GLU A 164 0.22 16.18 9.56
C GLU A 164 1.73 15.98 9.83
N ILE A 165 2.18 14.77 10.18
CA ILE A 165 3.60 14.45 10.34
C ILE A 165 4.35 14.64 9.02
N LYS A 166 3.82 14.15 7.89
CA LYS A 166 4.44 14.37 6.57
C LYS A 166 4.55 15.84 6.22
N LYS A 167 3.53 16.64 6.56
CA LYS A 167 3.55 18.09 6.37
C LYS A 167 4.66 18.75 7.19
N GLN A 168 4.78 18.41 8.47
CA GLN A 168 5.84 18.94 9.33
C GLN A 168 7.22 18.49 8.84
N PHE A 169 7.36 17.21 8.48
CA PHE A 169 8.60 16.68 7.94
C PHE A 169 9.02 17.41 6.66
N ASN A 170 8.12 17.63 5.71
CA ASN A 170 8.43 18.40 4.50
C ASN A 170 8.87 19.83 4.82
N ALA A 171 8.22 20.50 5.78
CA ALA A 171 8.63 21.83 6.22
C ALA A 171 10.07 21.83 6.80
N GLU A 172 10.44 20.78 7.55
CA GLU A 172 11.80 20.59 8.06
C GLU A 172 12.82 20.28 6.95
N LEU A 173 12.42 19.58 5.88
CA LEU A 173 13.30 19.34 4.72
C LEU A 173 13.56 20.64 3.94
N GLU A 174 12.53 21.48 3.76
CA GLU A 174 12.63 22.74 3.03
C GLU A 174 13.36 23.82 3.83
N ASN A 175 13.05 23.94 5.12
CA ASN A 175 13.61 24.94 6.02
C ASN A 175 13.83 24.34 7.42
N PRO A 176 14.99 23.70 7.67
CA PRO A 176 15.31 23.07 8.95
C PRO A 176 15.14 24.00 10.15
N SER A 177 14.34 23.57 11.12
CA SER A 177 14.21 24.22 12.42
C SER A 177 15.44 23.99 13.29
N ASN A 178 15.63 24.83 14.32
CA ASN A 178 16.72 24.66 15.29
C ASN A 178 16.71 23.26 15.92
N ASP A 179 15.54 22.70 16.21
CA ASP A 179 15.42 21.41 16.88
C ASP A 179 15.75 20.25 15.94
N PHE A 180 15.29 20.33 14.68
CA PHE A 180 15.68 19.38 13.65
C PHE A 180 17.18 19.44 13.35
N THR A 181 17.77 20.63 13.29
CA THR A 181 19.23 20.79 13.11
C THR A 181 20.01 20.20 14.29
N LYS A 182 19.59 20.47 15.53
CA LYS A 182 20.22 19.91 16.74
C LYS A 182 20.17 18.39 16.77
N LEU A 183 19.12 17.76 16.24
CA LEU A 183 19.00 16.29 16.17
C LEU A 183 20.21 15.63 15.48
N PHE A 184 20.71 16.26 14.41
CA PHE A 184 21.89 15.79 13.68
C PHE A 184 23.19 16.34 14.28
N ALA A 185 23.24 17.64 14.57
CA ALA A 185 24.45 18.30 15.04
C ALA A 185 24.97 17.69 16.34
N ASN A 186 24.08 17.30 17.28
CA ASN A 186 24.46 16.61 18.53
C ASN A 186 25.23 15.30 18.32
N LYS A 187 25.07 14.65 17.17
CA LYS A 187 25.68 13.35 16.87
C LYS A 187 27.02 13.47 16.15
N VAL A 188 27.32 14.62 15.55
CA VAL A 188 28.48 14.81 14.68
C VAL A 188 29.42 15.93 15.13
N TYR A 189 28.92 16.90 15.88
CA TYR A 189 29.72 18.00 16.40
C TYR A 189 30.19 17.69 17.82
N ALA A 190 31.51 17.61 18.01
CA ALA A 190 32.10 17.26 19.31
C ALA A 190 32.09 18.43 20.32
N GLY A 191 31.88 19.67 19.86
CA GLY A 191 31.88 20.86 20.70
C GLY A 191 30.51 21.18 21.31
N ARG A 192 30.46 22.25 22.09
CA ARG A 192 29.19 22.75 22.63
C ARG A 192 28.35 23.35 21.51
N LEU A 193 27.10 22.90 21.38
CA LEU A 193 26.13 23.46 20.45
C LEU A 193 25.63 24.83 20.94
N THR A 194 26.32 25.88 20.50
CA THR A 194 25.85 27.27 20.65
C THR A 194 24.88 27.61 19.52
N GLU A 195 24.11 28.68 19.67
CA GLU A 195 23.17 29.15 18.65
C GLU A 195 23.87 29.41 17.29
N LYS A 196 25.06 30.01 17.32
CA LYS A 196 25.89 30.22 16.13
C LYS A 196 26.27 28.90 15.43
N VAL A 197 26.65 27.88 16.19
CA VAL A 197 26.96 26.56 15.62
C VAL A 197 25.71 25.92 15.04
N VAL A 198 24.55 26.04 15.70
CA VAL A 198 23.27 25.52 15.17
C VAL A 198 22.91 26.23 13.85
N ASP A 199 23.10 27.54 13.76
CA ASP A 199 22.84 28.28 12.51
C ASP A 199 23.78 27.88 11.37
N GLU A 200 25.07 27.66 11.65
CA GLU A 200 26.02 27.12 10.66
C GLU A 200 25.60 25.71 10.21
N PHE A 201 25.09 24.88 11.12
CA PHE A 201 24.63 23.53 10.83
C PHE A 201 23.30 23.48 10.07
N LYS A 202 22.47 24.53 10.08
CA LYS A 202 21.20 24.53 9.32
C LYS A 202 21.45 24.34 7.83
N ASP A 203 22.36 25.12 7.26
CA ASP A 203 22.72 25.03 5.83
C ASP A 203 23.33 23.66 5.50
N LEU A 204 24.20 23.14 6.38
CA LEU A 204 24.78 21.80 6.21
C LEU A 204 23.72 20.70 6.23
N VAL A 205 22.76 20.76 7.16
CA VAL A 205 21.66 19.79 7.26
C VAL A 205 20.76 19.88 6.04
N GLN A 206 20.34 21.09 5.63
CA GLN A 206 19.49 21.29 4.46
C GLN A 206 20.12 20.71 3.19
N ARG A 207 21.40 21.03 2.95
CA ARG A 207 22.15 20.52 1.79
C ARG A 207 22.31 19.02 1.83
N SER A 208 22.69 18.46 2.98
CA SER A 208 22.93 17.02 3.13
C SER A 208 21.65 16.22 2.91
N VAL A 209 20.52 16.69 3.44
CA VAL A 209 19.20 16.08 3.25
C VAL A 209 18.77 16.14 1.78
N SER A 210 18.89 17.31 1.16
CA SER A 210 18.53 17.49 -0.26
C SER A 210 19.38 16.61 -1.17
N GLN A 211 20.69 16.56 -0.93
CA GLN A 211 21.61 15.69 -1.66
C GLN A 211 21.24 14.21 -1.49
N TYR A 212 21.01 13.76 -0.26
CA TYR A 212 20.63 12.37 0.00
C TYR A 212 19.32 11.97 -0.69
N ILE A 213 18.32 12.86 -0.73
CA ILE A 213 17.05 12.61 -1.45
C ILE A 213 17.32 12.51 -2.96
N ASN A 214 18.11 13.41 -3.52
CA ASN A 214 18.48 13.38 -4.94
C ASN A 214 19.23 12.11 -5.31
N ASP A 215 20.19 11.71 -4.48
CA ASP A 215 20.95 10.47 -4.68
C ASP A 215 20.00 9.26 -4.69
N ARG A 216 19.04 9.19 -3.75
CA ARG A 216 18.02 8.12 -3.72
C ARG A 216 17.08 8.13 -4.92
N ILE A 217 16.72 9.30 -5.44
CA ILE A 217 15.92 9.41 -6.66
C ILE A 217 16.73 8.92 -7.86
N ASN A 218 17.98 9.36 -7.98
CA ASN A 218 18.89 8.95 -9.05
C ASN A 218 19.15 7.44 -9.01
N ASP A 219 19.40 6.86 -7.84
CA ASP A 219 19.54 5.41 -7.66
C ASP A 219 18.31 4.65 -8.17
N ARG A 220 17.11 5.16 -7.85
CA ARG A 220 15.85 4.54 -8.27
C ARG A 220 15.58 4.72 -9.77
N LEU A 221 15.88 5.89 -10.34
CA LEU A 221 15.77 6.17 -11.77
C LEU A 221 16.75 5.33 -12.56
N ASN A 222 18.01 5.26 -12.14
CA ASN A 222 19.02 4.41 -12.76
C ASN A 222 18.59 2.94 -12.72
N ALA A 223 18.09 2.44 -11.58
CA ALA A 223 17.55 1.09 -11.48
C ALA A 223 16.34 0.85 -12.42
N ALA A 224 15.48 1.85 -12.61
CA ALA A 224 14.36 1.77 -13.54
C ALA A 224 14.79 1.83 -15.01
N LEU A 225 15.73 2.70 -15.36
CA LEU A 225 16.31 2.83 -16.70
C LEU A 225 17.08 1.57 -17.10
N THR A 226 17.87 0.98 -16.19
CA THR A 226 18.52 -0.31 -16.46
C THR A 226 17.48 -1.40 -16.72
N LYS A 227 16.34 -1.41 -16.02
CA LYS A 227 15.20 -2.31 -16.32
C LYS A 227 14.54 -2.00 -17.68
N GLU A 228 14.41 -0.74 -18.07
CA GLU A 228 13.88 -0.37 -19.40
C GLU A 228 14.86 -0.68 -20.54
N THR A 229 16.17 -0.57 -20.30
CA THR A 229 17.21 -0.93 -21.28
C THR A 229 17.24 -2.45 -21.49
N ILE A 230 17.01 -3.23 -20.44
CA ILE A 230 16.81 -4.68 -20.53
C ILE A 230 15.49 -4.99 -21.27
N LYS A 231 14.39 -4.26 -20.99
CA LYS A 231 13.11 -4.42 -21.72
C LYS A 231 13.15 -4.02 -23.20
N GLN A 232 14.01 -3.09 -23.63
CA GLN A 232 14.19 -2.76 -25.05
C GLN A 232 15.00 -3.81 -25.84
N GLN A 233 15.65 -4.75 -25.15
CA GLN A 233 16.25 -5.94 -25.79
C GLN A 233 15.31 -7.15 -25.84
N ASP A 234 14.19 -7.09 -25.12
CA ASP A 234 13.19 -8.17 -25.02
C ASP A 234 11.83 -7.70 -25.56
N GLU A 235 11.74 -7.28 -26.83
CA GLU A 235 10.45 -7.32 -27.55
C GLU A 235 10.17 -8.76 -28.03
N GLU A 236 9.84 -9.65 -27.09
CA GLU A 236 8.83 -10.68 -27.33
C GLU A 236 8.24 -11.15 -25.98
N ILE A 237 6.91 -11.02 -25.88
CA ILE A 237 5.97 -11.61 -24.90
C ILE A 237 5.51 -10.70 -23.72
N LEU A 238 4.24 -10.29 -23.81
CA LEU A 238 3.37 -9.65 -22.80
C LEU A 238 2.77 -10.70 -21.82
N PRO A 239 2.04 -10.32 -20.75
CA PRO A 239 2.45 -9.57 -19.55
C PRO A 239 2.13 -10.35 -18.24
N VAL A 240 2.68 -9.93 -17.10
CA VAL A 240 2.34 -10.46 -15.75
C VAL A 240 1.93 -9.29 -14.83
N GLU A 241 0.75 -9.40 -14.21
CA GLU A 241 0.41 -8.86 -12.87
C GLU A 241 0.47 -10.08 -11.90
N ASP A 242 0.90 -10.04 -10.63
CA ASP A 242 0.80 -9.01 -9.60
C ASP A 242 1.83 -9.27 -8.45
N GLU A 243 2.07 -8.27 -7.60
CA GLU A 243 3.16 -8.21 -6.61
C GLU A 243 3.02 -9.14 -5.39
N ASN A 244 4.03 -10.01 -5.16
CA ASN A 244 4.37 -10.56 -3.85
C ASN A 244 5.75 -10.03 -3.42
N LYS A 245 5.87 -9.57 -2.17
CA LYS A 245 7.07 -8.97 -1.57
C LYS A 245 8.26 -9.94 -1.36
N VAL A 246 8.29 -11.04 -2.09
CA VAL A 246 9.46 -11.88 -2.30
C VAL A 246 9.50 -12.11 -3.81
N ILE A 247 10.39 -11.42 -4.50
CA ILE A 247 10.54 -11.59 -5.94
C ILE A 247 11.49 -12.76 -6.12
N THR A 248 10.93 -13.92 -6.46
CA THR A 248 11.72 -15.05 -6.90
C THR A 248 12.49 -14.64 -8.15
N THR A 249 13.80 -14.62 -8.02
CA THR A 249 14.72 -14.22 -9.09
C THR A 249 14.87 -15.33 -10.13
N GLU A 250 15.21 -14.98 -11.38
CA GLU A 250 15.49 -16.00 -12.40
C GLU A 250 16.65 -16.92 -11.98
N GLU A 251 17.63 -16.38 -11.24
CA GLU A 251 18.75 -17.15 -10.70
C GLU A 251 18.29 -18.23 -9.68
N GLU A 252 17.31 -17.89 -8.83
CA GLU A 252 16.70 -18.85 -7.90
C GLU A 252 15.90 -19.93 -8.65
N LEU A 253 15.19 -19.56 -9.72
CA LEU A 253 14.48 -20.53 -10.58
C LEU A 253 15.44 -21.43 -11.36
N GLU A 254 16.55 -20.91 -11.84
CA GLU A 254 17.55 -21.69 -12.55
C GLU A 254 18.26 -22.66 -11.60
N GLY A 255 18.66 -22.19 -10.41
CA GLY A 255 19.16 -23.04 -9.33
C GLY A 255 18.15 -24.12 -8.93
N TYR A 256 16.87 -23.77 -8.83
CA TYR A 256 15.79 -24.73 -8.59
C TYR A 256 15.70 -25.79 -9.70
N ARG A 257 15.79 -25.40 -10.97
CA ARG A 257 15.75 -26.35 -12.11
C ARG A 257 16.91 -27.32 -12.06
N ILE A 258 18.12 -26.87 -11.70
CA ILE A 258 19.29 -27.74 -11.49
C ILE A 258 18.99 -28.75 -10.39
N ILE A 259 18.44 -28.30 -9.25
CA ILE A 259 18.12 -29.16 -8.12
C ILE A 259 17.02 -30.16 -8.46
N VAL A 260 15.98 -29.74 -9.19
CA VAL A 260 14.95 -30.63 -9.72
C VAL A 260 15.57 -31.67 -10.65
N ALA A 261 16.47 -31.29 -11.55
CA ALA A 261 17.12 -32.23 -12.46
C ALA A 261 17.89 -33.33 -11.70
N ILE A 262 18.59 -32.97 -10.63
CA ILE A 262 19.28 -33.89 -9.73
C ILE A 262 18.29 -34.80 -8.98
N LEU A 263 17.34 -34.22 -8.27
CA LEU A 263 16.43 -34.93 -7.36
C LEU A 263 15.43 -35.84 -8.09
N ARG A 264 15.10 -35.55 -9.35
CA ARG A 264 14.23 -36.38 -10.20
C ARG A 264 14.74 -37.79 -10.41
N ARG A 265 16.02 -38.03 -10.13
CA ARG A 265 16.62 -39.38 -10.13
C ARG A 265 16.03 -40.28 -9.04
N LYS A 266 15.44 -39.72 -7.97
CA LYS A 266 14.85 -40.47 -6.84
C LYS A 266 13.36 -40.21 -6.62
N ILE A 267 12.87 -38.99 -6.90
CA ILE A 267 11.49 -38.60 -6.59
C ILE A 267 10.80 -37.88 -7.76
N PRO A 268 9.48 -38.02 -7.93
CA PRO A 268 8.75 -37.30 -8.97
C PRO A 268 8.73 -35.79 -8.69
N ILE A 269 8.73 -34.99 -9.77
CA ILE A 269 8.73 -33.50 -9.72
C ILE A 269 7.67 -32.95 -8.77
N LYS A 270 6.47 -33.54 -8.76
CA LYS A 270 5.33 -33.09 -7.96
C LYS A 270 5.61 -33.05 -6.45
N ARG A 271 6.65 -33.75 -5.98
CA ARG A 271 7.05 -33.80 -4.57
C ARG A 271 8.16 -32.82 -4.23
N ILE A 272 8.75 -32.14 -5.22
CA ILE A 272 9.79 -31.13 -5.03
C ILE A 272 9.11 -29.77 -5.13
N VAL A 273 9.12 -29.02 -4.03
CA VAL A 273 8.41 -27.74 -3.94
C VAL A 273 9.38 -26.67 -3.48
N HIS A 274 9.35 -25.51 -4.12
CA HIS A 274 10.14 -24.36 -3.68
C HIS A 274 9.26 -23.37 -2.89
N ARG A 275 9.86 -22.69 -1.92
CA ARG A 275 9.25 -21.58 -1.19
C ARG A 275 10.27 -20.47 -1.07
N ASP A 276 9.92 -19.32 -1.60
CA ASP A 276 10.75 -18.15 -1.52
C ASP A 276 10.56 -17.43 -0.18
N THR A 277 11.66 -17.00 0.43
CA THR A 277 11.66 -16.31 1.72
C THR A 277 12.64 -15.15 1.69
N GLN A 278 12.49 -14.18 2.59
CA GLN A 278 13.38 -13.02 2.67
C GLN A 278 14.87 -13.37 2.90
N SER A 279 15.17 -14.55 3.46
CA SER A 279 16.54 -14.94 3.85
C SER A 279 17.18 -16.00 2.94
N TYR A 280 16.36 -16.75 2.20
CA TYR A 280 16.78 -17.84 1.32
C TYR A 280 15.64 -18.33 0.44
N PHE A 281 16.00 -18.98 -0.65
CA PHE A 281 15.09 -19.74 -1.49
C PHE A 281 15.08 -21.21 -1.06
N GLY A 282 13.99 -21.65 -0.45
CA GLY A 282 13.88 -22.97 0.18
C GLY A 282 13.35 -24.02 -0.77
N ILE A 283 13.93 -25.22 -0.74
CA ILE A 283 13.46 -26.36 -1.54
C ILE A 283 13.12 -27.50 -0.59
N LEU A 284 11.89 -28.00 -0.69
CA LEU A 284 11.22 -28.86 0.27
C LEU A 284 10.69 -30.12 -0.40
N LEU A 285 10.68 -31.22 0.34
CA LEU A 285 9.98 -32.44 -0.03
C LEU A 285 8.53 -32.39 0.47
N ASP A 286 7.58 -32.71 -0.40
CA ASP A 286 6.13 -32.79 -0.11
C ASP A 286 5.53 -31.51 0.47
N ASP A 287 6.05 -30.35 0.08
CA ASP A 287 5.65 -29.02 0.61
C ASP A 287 5.70 -28.92 2.15
N ASN A 288 6.62 -29.68 2.78
CA ASN A 288 6.69 -29.80 4.22
C ASN A 288 7.94 -29.10 4.79
N ASN A 289 7.74 -28.07 5.62
CA ASN A 289 8.82 -27.33 6.28
C ASN A 289 9.72 -28.20 7.18
N ARG A 290 9.29 -29.41 7.57
CA ARG A 290 10.09 -30.38 8.35
C ARG A 290 10.91 -31.33 7.48
N LYS A 291 10.79 -31.21 6.15
CA LYS A 291 11.54 -31.99 5.16
C LYS A 291 12.27 -31.08 4.15
N PRO A 292 13.14 -30.16 4.60
CA PRO A 292 13.92 -29.34 3.67
C PRO A 292 14.96 -30.18 2.94
N LEU A 293 15.00 -30.07 1.62
CA LEU A 293 15.98 -30.73 0.76
C LEU A 293 17.27 -29.91 0.68
N CYS A 294 17.14 -28.60 0.51
CA CYS A 294 18.24 -27.64 0.58
C CYS A 294 17.70 -26.20 0.64
N ARG A 295 18.59 -25.22 0.82
CA ARG A 295 18.27 -23.79 0.69
C ARG A 295 19.33 -23.08 -0.12
N LEU A 296 18.90 -22.18 -1.00
CA LEU A 296 19.79 -21.33 -1.79
C LEU A 296 19.81 -19.93 -1.19
N HIS A 297 21.00 -19.39 -0.93
CA HIS A 297 21.21 -18.04 -0.44
C HIS A 297 21.91 -17.23 -1.55
N LEU A 298 21.12 -16.69 -2.48
CA LEU A 298 21.65 -16.02 -3.69
C LEU A 298 21.60 -14.48 -3.58
N ASN A 299 20.77 -13.94 -2.69
CA ASN A 299 20.48 -12.49 -2.56
C ASN A 299 21.59 -11.63 -1.92
N GLY A 300 22.80 -12.15 -1.71
CA GLY A 300 23.92 -11.45 -1.07
C GLY A 300 25.20 -11.47 -1.89
N GLY A 301 26.19 -10.63 -1.53
CA GLY A 301 27.46 -10.54 -2.27
C GLY A 301 28.32 -11.82 -2.30
N LYS A 302 28.00 -12.80 -1.43
CA LYS A 302 28.52 -14.18 -1.49
C LYS A 302 27.33 -15.13 -1.54
N LYS A 303 27.39 -16.13 -2.43
CA LYS A 303 26.33 -17.13 -2.61
C LYS A 303 26.62 -18.38 -1.78
N TYR A 304 25.56 -19.03 -1.32
CA TYR A 304 25.68 -20.26 -0.53
C TYR A 304 24.56 -21.26 -0.85
N ILE A 305 24.86 -22.54 -0.67
CA ILE A 305 23.88 -23.62 -0.55
C ILE A 305 23.91 -24.17 0.88
N SER A 306 22.74 -24.35 1.47
CA SER A 306 22.59 -25.05 2.74
C SER A 306 22.04 -26.46 2.51
N LEU A 307 22.73 -27.45 3.08
CA LEU A 307 22.43 -28.88 2.97
C LEU A 307 22.14 -29.47 4.34
N PHE A 308 21.41 -30.59 4.39
CA PHE A 308 20.99 -31.25 5.63
C PHE A 308 21.62 -32.63 5.74
N ASN A 309 22.18 -32.97 6.90
CA ASN A 309 22.74 -34.30 7.16
C ASN A 309 21.74 -35.23 7.87
N ASP A 310 22.16 -36.46 8.19
CA ASP A 310 21.36 -37.50 8.88
C ASP A 310 20.68 -37.02 10.17
N ASN A 311 21.32 -36.09 10.89
CA ASN A 311 20.79 -35.50 12.13
C ASN A 311 19.91 -34.27 11.88
N LYS A 312 19.57 -33.99 10.61
CA LYS A 312 18.87 -32.77 10.14
C LYS A 312 19.61 -31.46 10.48
N ASN A 313 20.91 -31.54 10.72
CA ASN A 313 21.71 -30.34 10.95
C ASN A 313 22.03 -29.67 9.61
N GLU A 314 21.84 -28.36 9.56
CA GLU A 314 22.09 -27.53 8.39
C GLU A 314 23.58 -27.17 8.29
N THR A 315 24.18 -27.44 7.15
CA THR A 315 25.56 -27.04 6.82
C THR A 315 25.53 -26.09 5.63
N LYS A 316 26.13 -24.92 5.78
CA LYS A 316 26.15 -23.85 4.77
C LYS A 316 27.50 -23.82 4.06
N THR A 317 27.48 -24.03 2.74
CA THR A 317 28.66 -24.08 1.89
C THR A 317 28.63 -22.96 0.88
N ALA A 318 29.76 -22.26 0.69
CA ALA A 318 29.86 -21.18 -0.29
C ALA A 318 29.89 -21.73 -1.72
N ILE A 319 29.24 -21.03 -2.64
CA ILE A 319 29.28 -21.31 -4.08
C ILE A 319 29.61 -20.03 -4.86
N SER A 320 30.29 -20.17 -5.99
CA SER A 320 30.62 -19.04 -6.87
C SER A 320 29.54 -18.79 -7.92
N SER A 321 28.88 -19.85 -8.40
CA SER A 321 27.74 -19.82 -9.32
C SER A 321 26.76 -20.95 -9.02
N ILE A 322 25.56 -20.89 -9.61
CA ILE A 322 24.56 -21.95 -9.51
C ILE A 322 25.00 -23.26 -10.20
N ASP A 323 25.96 -23.21 -11.12
CA ASP A 323 26.52 -24.42 -11.74
C ASP A 323 27.24 -25.32 -10.74
N GLU A 324 27.77 -24.74 -9.65
CA GLU A 324 28.43 -25.50 -8.59
C GLU A 324 27.46 -26.37 -7.78
N ILE A 325 26.13 -26.19 -7.95
CA ILE A 325 25.11 -27.06 -7.32
C ILE A 325 25.32 -28.53 -7.70
N TYR A 326 25.79 -28.82 -8.92
CA TYR A 326 26.08 -30.20 -9.35
C TYR A 326 27.14 -30.90 -8.49
N GLN A 327 28.00 -30.15 -7.80
CA GLN A 327 29.01 -30.72 -6.90
C GLN A 327 28.40 -31.34 -5.63
N PHE A 328 27.16 -30.96 -5.29
CA PHE A 328 26.43 -31.42 -4.10
C PHE A 328 25.36 -32.47 -4.44
N GLU A 329 25.45 -33.09 -5.62
CA GLU A 329 24.46 -34.08 -6.10
C GLU A 329 24.28 -35.22 -5.11
N LYS A 330 25.38 -35.74 -4.54
CA LYS A 330 25.32 -36.86 -3.60
C LYS A 330 24.53 -36.48 -2.34
N GLU A 331 24.86 -35.35 -1.74
CA GLU A 331 24.24 -34.84 -0.51
C GLU A 331 22.75 -34.54 -0.70
N LEU A 332 22.37 -33.97 -1.86
CA LEU A 332 20.98 -33.72 -2.21
C LEU A 332 20.18 -35.03 -2.33
N LEU A 333 20.77 -36.05 -2.95
CA LEU A 333 20.15 -37.36 -3.09
C LEU A 333 20.09 -38.13 -1.77
N ASP A 334 21.10 -38.02 -0.92
CA ASP A 334 21.14 -38.64 0.42
C ASP A 334 20.07 -38.01 1.33
N THR A 335 19.84 -36.70 1.20
CA THR A 335 18.78 -35.98 1.95
C THR A 335 17.38 -36.54 1.67
N VAL A 336 17.11 -36.97 0.44
CA VAL A 336 15.84 -37.63 0.09
C VAL A 336 15.70 -38.96 0.83
N ASP A 337 16.77 -39.77 0.87
CA ASP A 337 16.75 -41.09 1.50
C ASP A 337 16.48 -41.00 3.00
N ILE A 338 17.01 -39.96 3.68
CA ILE A 338 16.73 -39.70 5.09
C ILE A 338 15.22 -39.54 5.31
N TYR A 339 14.54 -38.78 4.45
CA TYR A 339 13.11 -38.53 4.60
C TYR A 339 12.21 -39.67 4.14
N GLU A 340 12.65 -40.50 3.19
CA GLU A 340 11.94 -41.71 2.77
C GLU A 340 12.11 -42.86 3.78
N SER A 341 13.29 -43.00 4.38
CA SER A 341 13.58 -44.05 5.38
C SER A 341 12.83 -43.81 6.70
N ALA A 342 12.55 -42.55 7.05
CA ALA A 342 11.76 -42.17 8.22
C ALA A 342 10.25 -42.50 8.10
N ILE A 343 9.77 -42.95 6.93
CA ILE A 343 8.37 -43.36 6.70
C ILE A 343 8.18 -44.87 6.99
N GLN A 344 9.26 -45.64 7.15
CA GLN A 344 9.20 -47.10 7.36
C GLN A 344 9.31 -47.55 8.83
N VAL A 345 9.15 -46.64 9.81
CA VAL A 345 9.18 -46.98 11.26
C VAL A 345 7.86 -46.63 11.92
#